data_AF-A0A349EIA1-F1
#
_entry.id   AF-A0A349EIA1-F1
#
_cell.length_a   1.000
_cell.length_b   1.000
_cell.length_c   1.000
_cell.angle_alpha   90.00
_cell.angle_beta   90.00
_cell.angle_gamma   90.00
#
_symmetry.space_group_name_H-M   'P 1'
#
loop_
_entity.id
_entity.type
_entity.pdbx_description
1 polymer ?
#
loop_
_entity_poly.entity_id
_entity_poly.type
_entity_poly.pdbx_seq_one_letter_code
_entity_poly.pdbx_strand_id
1 'polypeptide(L)'
;MRITTLGEARFPSPQRRTINDQARVSSQLIRDPDPPSDEEHLFEIAGPRDRLFFDPQQTRAGIVTCGGLCPGLNNVIRSVFLELYYGYGVKDVLGFRGGYQGLDPVRGLEPVVLTPTFVHDIHKDGGTALGTSRGPVDIGLAVDNLIQRGVNILFTIGGDGTQRGGNALFQEAQRRGHPLAVVGIPKTIDNDVAFVSRTFGYLTAV
;
A
#
# COMPACT_ATOMS: atom_id res chain seq x y z
N MET A 1 -12.01 14.01 5.95
CA MET A 1 -11.95 13.36 4.60
C MET A 1 -12.40 11.90 4.74
N ARG A 2 -13.21 11.37 3.81
CA ARG A 2 -13.58 9.94 3.82
C ARG A 2 -12.66 9.15 2.88
N ILE A 3 -12.18 8.00 3.34
CA ILE A 3 -11.35 7.11 2.52
C ILE A 3 -12.25 6.26 1.62
N THR A 4 -11.85 6.09 0.36
CA THR A 4 -12.59 5.27 -0.61
C THR A 4 -12.58 3.80 -0.21
N THR A 5 -13.74 3.16 -0.25
CA THR A 5 -13.91 1.72 0.00
C THR A 5 -14.43 1.01 -1.25
N LEU A 6 -14.09 -0.27 -1.43
CA LEU A 6 -14.58 -1.09 -2.56
C LEU A 6 -16.05 -1.50 -2.47
N GLY A 7 -16.69 -1.28 -1.32
CA GLY A 7 -18.08 -1.65 -1.05
C GLY A 7 -18.23 -2.24 0.35
N GLU A 8 -19.33 -2.96 0.57
CA GLU A 8 -19.63 -3.59 1.86
C GLU A 8 -18.62 -4.69 2.22
N ALA A 9 -18.08 -4.61 3.44
CA ALA A 9 -17.21 -5.63 4.03
C ALA A 9 -18.04 -6.84 4.50
N ARG A 10 -17.67 -8.03 4.02
CA ARG A 10 -18.50 -9.24 4.10
C ARG A 10 -17.86 -10.37 4.90
N PHE A 11 -16.54 -10.44 4.94
CA PHE A 11 -15.81 -11.55 5.56
C PHE A 11 -15.40 -11.21 6.99
N PRO A 12 -15.42 -12.15 7.94
CA PRO A 12 -14.93 -11.88 9.29
C PRO A 12 -13.40 -11.69 9.27
N SER A 13 -12.92 -10.71 10.02
CA SER A 13 -11.48 -10.49 10.23
C SER A 13 -10.93 -11.51 11.24
N PRO A 14 -9.71 -12.04 11.02
CA PRO A 14 -9.06 -12.92 12.01
C PRO A 14 -8.51 -12.17 13.23
N GLN A 15 -8.57 -10.83 13.22
CA GLN A 15 -7.96 -9.97 14.23
C GLN A 15 -8.85 -9.86 15.48
N ARG A 16 -8.25 -10.06 16.66
CA ARG A 16 -8.99 -10.05 17.95
C ARG A 16 -9.38 -8.65 18.44
N ARG A 17 -8.61 -7.63 18.08
CA ARG A 17 -8.85 -6.23 18.47
C ARG A 17 -9.06 -5.41 17.21
N THR A 18 -10.18 -4.73 17.13
CA THR A 18 -10.61 -3.98 15.96
C THR A 18 -10.88 -2.53 16.32
N ILE A 19 -10.81 -1.67 15.30
CA ILE A 19 -11.10 -0.24 15.41
C ILE A 19 -12.48 -0.01 14.77
N ASN A 20 -13.28 0.83 15.42
CA ASN A 20 -14.58 1.23 14.90
C ASN A 20 -14.41 2.06 13.61
N ASP A 21 -15.21 1.79 12.58
CA ASP A 21 -15.14 2.50 11.29
C ASP A 21 -15.46 4.00 11.38
N GLN A 22 -16.15 4.44 12.44
CA GLN A 22 -16.44 5.84 12.73
C GLN A 22 -15.40 6.49 13.65
N ALA A 23 -14.37 5.76 14.10
CA ALA A 23 -13.30 6.34 14.89
C ALA A 23 -12.54 7.38 14.07
N ARG A 24 -12.37 8.58 14.64
CA ARG A 24 -11.68 9.71 14.01
C ARG A 24 -10.63 10.29 14.94
N VAL A 25 -9.57 10.83 14.36
CA VAL A 25 -8.56 11.63 15.07
C VAL A 25 -8.54 13.04 14.48
N SER A 26 -8.43 14.05 15.34
CA SER A 26 -8.36 15.44 14.91
C SER A 26 -6.98 15.75 14.33
N SER A 27 -6.93 16.59 13.30
CA SER A 27 -5.70 17.13 12.73
C SER A 27 -4.98 18.10 13.67
N GLN A 28 -5.71 18.70 14.60
CA GLN A 28 -5.23 19.71 15.54
C GLN A 28 -5.39 19.22 16.98
N LEU A 29 -4.26 19.00 17.65
CA LEU A 29 -4.24 18.62 19.07
C LEU A 29 -4.42 19.84 19.99
N ILE A 30 -3.86 20.99 19.60
CA ILE A 30 -3.94 22.25 20.33
C ILE A 30 -5.05 23.09 19.72
N ARG A 31 -5.94 23.62 20.56
CA ARG A 31 -7.07 24.47 20.16
C ARG A 31 -6.94 25.83 20.81
N ASP A 32 -7.00 26.89 20.01
CA ASP A 32 -7.06 28.25 20.52
C ASP A 32 -8.47 28.56 21.07
N PRO A 33 -8.62 29.51 22.02
CA PRO A 33 -9.93 29.84 22.62
C PRO A 33 -10.95 30.41 21.64
N ASP A 34 -10.49 31.14 20.62
CA ASP A 34 -11.29 31.78 19.58
C ASP A 34 -10.77 31.39 18.19
N PRO A 35 -10.94 30.12 17.75
CA PRO A 35 -10.43 29.72 16.46
C PRO A 35 -11.19 30.47 15.36
N PRO A 36 -10.52 30.91 14.28
CA PRO A 36 -11.22 31.27 13.06
C PRO A 36 -12.13 30.09 12.65
N SER A 37 -13.20 30.34 11.91
CA SER A 37 -14.19 29.33 11.49
C SER A 37 -13.61 28.31 10.49
N ASP A 38 -12.51 27.66 10.84
CA ASP A 38 -11.90 26.60 10.07
C ASP A 38 -12.62 25.29 10.40
N GLU A 39 -13.10 24.62 9.36
CA GLU A 39 -13.68 23.30 9.47
C GLU A 39 -12.69 22.35 10.17
N GLU A 40 -13.11 21.72 11.27
CA GLU A 40 -12.28 20.74 11.95
C GLU A 40 -11.98 19.57 11.00
N HIS A 41 -10.69 19.36 10.70
CA HIS A 41 -10.27 18.27 9.84
C HIS A 41 -10.12 16.99 10.66
N LEU A 42 -11.05 16.06 10.46
CA LEU A 42 -11.01 14.73 11.05
C LEU A 42 -10.45 13.70 10.06
N PHE A 43 -9.52 12.88 10.55
CA PHE A 43 -8.91 11.75 9.84
C PHE A 43 -9.45 10.41 10.32
N GLU A 44 -9.58 9.46 9.41
CA GLU A 44 -9.91 8.08 9.74
C GLU A 44 -8.71 7.38 10.40
N ILE A 45 -8.97 6.64 11.48
CA ILE A 45 -7.91 5.90 12.18
C ILE A 45 -7.64 4.58 11.46
N ALA A 46 -6.41 4.36 11.00
CA ALA A 46 -5.98 3.09 10.45
C ALA A 46 -5.96 1.99 11.53
N GLY A 47 -6.22 0.73 11.13
CA GLY A 47 -6.14 -0.42 12.03
C GLY A 47 -7.05 -1.57 11.59
N PRO A 48 -6.98 -2.73 12.26
CA PRO A 48 -7.83 -3.87 11.95
C PRO A 48 -9.31 -3.53 12.04
N ARG A 49 -10.11 -4.02 11.10
CA ARG A 49 -11.58 -3.97 11.14
C ARG A 49 -12.15 -5.32 11.52
N ASP A 50 -13.39 -5.35 11.97
CA ASP A 50 -14.15 -6.57 12.30
C ASP A 50 -14.55 -7.35 11.05
N ARG A 51 -14.84 -6.64 9.96
CA ARG A 51 -15.16 -7.22 8.66
C ARG A 51 -14.19 -6.75 7.57
N LEU A 52 -13.94 -7.64 6.61
CA LEU A 52 -13.05 -7.46 5.48
C LEU A 52 -13.85 -7.51 4.17
N PHE A 53 -13.40 -6.75 3.17
CA PHE A 53 -13.99 -6.79 1.84
C PHE A 53 -13.59 -8.05 1.06
N PHE A 54 -12.32 -8.47 1.16
CA PHE A 54 -11.80 -9.68 0.52
C PHE A 54 -11.77 -10.86 1.51
N ASP A 55 -12.02 -12.06 1.01
CA ASP A 55 -11.76 -13.31 1.73
C ASP A 55 -10.25 -13.58 1.74
N PRO A 56 -9.58 -13.59 2.91
CA PRO A 56 -8.14 -13.80 2.96
C PRO A 56 -7.66 -15.10 2.30
N GLN A 57 -8.47 -16.16 2.30
CA GLN A 57 -8.08 -17.46 1.72
C GLN A 57 -8.07 -17.45 0.18
N GLN A 58 -8.82 -16.53 -0.43
CA GLN A 58 -8.93 -16.38 -1.89
C GLN A 58 -8.21 -15.13 -2.40
N THR A 59 -7.61 -14.36 -1.50
CA THR A 59 -6.92 -13.12 -1.83
C THR A 59 -5.54 -13.39 -2.40
N ARG A 60 -5.22 -12.74 -3.52
CA ARG A 60 -3.85 -12.57 -3.99
C ARG A 60 -3.43 -11.11 -3.85
N ALA A 61 -2.31 -10.88 -3.19
CA ALA A 61 -1.73 -9.55 -3.01
C ALA A 61 -0.51 -9.32 -3.91
N GLY A 62 -0.25 -8.08 -4.27
CA GLY A 62 0.92 -7.62 -5.01
C GLY A 62 1.66 -6.53 -4.24
N ILE A 63 2.99 -6.52 -4.29
CA ILE A 63 3.83 -5.47 -3.71
C ILE A 63 4.76 -4.94 -4.80
N VAL A 64 4.84 -3.61 -4.93
CA VAL A 64 5.76 -2.95 -5.87
C VAL A 64 6.47 -1.77 -5.19
N THR A 65 7.79 -1.66 -5.39
CA THR A 65 8.61 -0.53 -4.92
C THR A 65 9.06 0.34 -6.09
N CYS A 66 8.78 1.64 -6.04
CA CYS A 66 9.01 2.59 -7.13
C CYS A 66 9.82 3.81 -6.68
N GLY A 67 10.47 4.47 -7.65
CA GLY A 67 11.21 5.71 -7.45
C GLY A 67 12.62 5.51 -6.86
N GLY A 68 13.16 6.56 -6.23
CA GLY A 68 14.48 6.52 -5.60
C GLY A 68 14.52 5.64 -4.35
N LEU A 69 15.71 5.10 -4.04
CA LEU A 69 15.93 4.29 -2.84
C LEU A 69 15.75 5.12 -1.57
N CYS A 70 15.31 4.46 -0.50
CA CYS A 70 15.16 5.03 0.84
C CYS A 70 15.44 3.90 1.84
N PRO A 71 16.16 4.16 2.95
CA PRO A 71 16.32 3.17 4.01
C PRO A 71 14.96 2.63 4.49
N GLY A 72 14.86 1.32 4.70
CA GLY A 72 13.65 0.69 5.21
C GLY A 72 12.69 0.11 4.17
N LEU A 73 12.98 0.21 2.87
CA LEU A 73 12.13 -0.39 1.82
C LEU A 73 11.94 -1.90 2.02
N ASN A 74 13.01 -2.62 2.32
CA ASN A 74 12.94 -4.05 2.64
C ASN A 74 12.14 -4.33 3.92
N ASN A 75 12.21 -3.45 4.93
CA ASN A 75 11.41 -3.58 6.14
C ASN A 75 9.92 -3.45 5.84
N VAL A 76 9.54 -2.55 4.93
CA VAL A 76 8.14 -2.39 4.48
C VAL A 76 7.67 -3.63 3.73
N ILE A 77 8.44 -4.11 2.74
CA ILE A 77 8.12 -5.34 2.00
C ILE A 77 7.91 -6.51 2.95
N ARG A 78 8.87 -6.72 3.87
CA ARG A 78 8.83 -7.79 4.86
C ARG A 78 7.62 -7.67 5.78
N SER A 79 7.34 -6.48 6.32
CA SER A 79 6.24 -6.29 7.27
C SER A 79 4.87 -6.47 6.62
N VAL A 80 4.67 -5.94 5.42
CA VAL A 80 3.43 -6.16 4.64
C VAL A 80 3.24 -7.64 4.36
N PHE A 81 4.28 -8.34 3.89
CA PHE A 81 4.20 -9.77 3.64
C PHE A 81 3.87 -10.57 4.92
N LEU A 82 4.56 -10.32 6.03
CA LEU A 82 4.34 -11.06 7.28
C LEU A 82 2.93 -10.84 7.84
N GLU A 83 2.43 -9.61 7.78
CA GLU A 83 1.06 -9.31 8.24
C GLU A 83 0.02 -9.99 7.34
N LEU A 84 0.18 -9.94 6.02
CA LEU A 84 -0.68 -10.68 5.09
C LEU A 84 -0.65 -12.19 5.38
N TYR A 85 0.54 -12.77 5.49
CA TYR A 85 0.75 -14.21 5.56
C TYR A 85 0.37 -14.84 6.90
N TYR A 86 0.74 -14.19 8.01
CA TYR A 86 0.53 -14.68 9.38
C TYR A 86 -0.65 -14.00 10.08
N GLY A 87 -0.84 -12.70 9.87
CA GLY A 87 -1.92 -11.94 10.50
C GLY A 87 -3.29 -12.19 9.84
N TYR A 88 -3.32 -12.20 8.50
CA TYR A 88 -4.57 -12.35 7.75
C TYR A 88 -4.75 -13.72 7.09
N GLY A 89 -3.68 -14.50 6.90
CA GLY A 89 -3.73 -15.81 6.26
C GLY A 89 -3.72 -15.76 4.73
N VAL A 90 -3.38 -14.62 4.13
CA VAL A 90 -3.19 -14.45 2.68
C VAL A 90 -1.90 -15.14 2.27
N LYS A 91 -1.99 -16.30 1.62
CA LYS A 91 -0.83 -17.13 1.26
C LYS A 91 -0.19 -16.78 -0.08
N ASP A 92 -0.90 -16.06 -0.94
CA ASP A 92 -0.48 -15.76 -2.28
C ASP A 92 -0.10 -14.27 -2.40
N VAL A 93 1.21 -14.01 -2.40
CA VAL A 93 1.76 -12.65 -2.44
C VAL A 93 2.84 -12.56 -3.51
N LEU A 94 2.63 -11.69 -4.49
CA LEU A 94 3.57 -11.42 -5.57
C LEU A 94 4.40 -10.16 -5.29
N GLY A 95 5.70 -10.23 -5.56
CA GLY A 95 6.60 -9.08 -5.60
C GLY A 95 6.88 -8.67 -7.05
N PHE A 96 6.34 -7.54 -7.48
CA PHE A 96 6.59 -6.98 -8.81
C PHE A 96 7.95 -6.27 -8.85
N ARG A 97 8.76 -6.65 -9.84
CA ARG A 97 10.18 -6.29 -9.88
C ARG A 97 10.44 -5.06 -10.73
N GLY A 98 11.33 -4.17 -10.27
CA GLY A 98 11.75 -3.01 -11.06
C GLY A 98 10.67 -1.93 -11.17
N GLY A 99 9.94 -1.65 -10.09
CA GLY A 99 8.91 -0.60 -10.05
C GLY A 99 7.74 -0.86 -11.00
N TYR A 100 7.09 0.20 -11.47
CA TYR A 100 5.91 0.07 -12.33
C TYR A 100 6.21 -0.55 -13.69
N GLN A 101 7.45 -0.50 -14.18
CA GLN A 101 7.86 -1.27 -15.36
C GLN A 101 7.64 -2.78 -15.19
N GLY A 102 7.72 -3.29 -13.95
CA GLY A 102 7.40 -4.69 -13.65
C GLY A 102 5.92 -5.06 -13.79
N LEU A 103 5.02 -4.07 -13.92
CA LEU A 103 3.60 -4.32 -14.22
C LEU A 103 3.34 -4.49 -15.72
N ASP A 104 4.30 -4.16 -16.58
CA ASP A 104 4.22 -4.44 -18.02
C ASP A 104 4.51 -5.94 -18.24
N PRO A 105 3.55 -6.74 -18.76
CA PRO A 105 3.73 -8.17 -18.95
C PRO A 105 4.71 -8.54 -20.08
N VAL A 106 5.07 -7.58 -20.95
CA VAL A 106 5.97 -7.80 -22.10
C VAL A 106 7.38 -7.34 -21.77
N ARG A 107 7.52 -6.19 -21.12
CA ARG A 107 8.83 -5.57 -20.82
C ARG A 107 9.30 -5.81 -19.38
N GLY A 108 8.37 -6.04 -18.47
CA GLY A 108 8.64 -6.29 -17.06
C GLY A 108 9.24 -7.67 -16.84
N LEU A 109 9.98 -7.79 -15.73
CA LEU A 109 10.42 -9.09 -15.26
C LEU A 109 9.26 -9.82 -14.59
N GLU A 110 9.25 -11.15 -14.70
CA GLU A 110 8.25 -11.97 -14.02
C GLU A 110 8.24 -11.68 -12.50
N PRO A 111 7.06 -11.45 -11.89
CA PRO A 111 6.95 -11.26 -10.46
C PRO A 111 7.46 -12.47 -9.69
N VAL A 112 8.09 -12.22 -8.54
CA VAL A 112 8.52 -13.30 -7.65
C VAL A 112 7.43 -13.63 -6.65
N VAL A 113 7.27 -14.91 -6.31
CA VAL A 113 6.43 -15.31 -5.19
C VAL A 113 7.17 -14.99 -3.90
N LEU A 114 6.57 -14.16 -3.05
CA LEU A 114 7.12 -13.86 -1.73
C LEU A 114 6.82 -15.02 -0.79
N THR A 115 7.83 -15.43 -0.04
CA THR A 115 7.74 -16.52 0.94
C THR A 115 8.38 -16.08 2.26
N PRO A 116 8.08 -16.78 3.38
CA PRO A 116 8.75 -16.49 4.65
C PRO A 116 10.28 -16.53 4.53
N THR A 117 10.81 -17.46 3.74
CA THR A 117 12.25 -17.58 3.45
C THR A 117 12.76 -16.39 2.64
N PHE A 118 12.03 -15.99 1.59
CA PHE A 118 12.43 -14.85 0.75
C PHE A 118 12.56 -13.57 1.58
N VAL A 119 11.60 -13.28 2.47
CA VAL A 119 11.59 -12.03 3.25
C VAL A 119 12.39 -12.11 4.56
N HIS A 120 12.97 -13.27 4.90
CA HIS A 120 13.54 -13.52 6.23
C HIS A 120 14.55 -12.44 6.63
N ASP A 121 15.54 -12.22 5.77
CA ASP A 121 16.71 -11.37 6.08
C ASP A 121 16.78 -10.06 5.29
N ILE A 122 15.87 -9.81 4.32
CA ILE A 122 15.97 -8.63 3.46
C ILE A 122 16.01 -7.30 4.23
N HIS A 123 15.41 -7.25 5.42
CA HIS A 123 15.40 -6.08 6.31
C HIS A 123 16.78 -5.70 6.88
N LYS A 124 17.78 -6.58 6.74
CA LYS A 124 19.18 -6.33 7.12
C LYS A 124 19.94 -5.58 6.02
N ASP A 125 19.41 -5.59 4.80
CA ASP A 125 20.05 -4.99 3.63
C ASP A 125 19.40 -3.66 3.26
N GLY A 126 20.23 -2.73 2.78
CA GLY A 126 19.76 -1.51 2.13
C GLY A 126 19.11 -1.78 0.77
N GLY A 127 18.51 -0.74 0.19
CA GLY A 127 17.85 -0.85 -1.11
C GLY A 127 16.50 -1.58 -1.05
N THR A 128 16.14 -2.29 -2.13
CA THR A 128 14.90 -3.08 -2.25
C THR A 128 15.17 -4.42 -2.93
N ALA A 129 14.72 -5.52 -2.32
CA ALA A 129 14.81 -6.87 -2.86
C ALA A 129 14.01 -7.06 -4.16
N LEU A 130 13.04 -6.19 -4.43
CA LEU A 130 12.25 -6.20 -5.66
C LEU A 130 12.89 -5.36 -6.79
N GLY A 131 13.91 -4.56 -6.47
CA GLY A 131 14.38 -3.51 -7.39
C GLY A 131 13.36 -2.38 -7.54
N THR A 132 13.77 -1.30 -8.19
CA THR A 132 12.93 -0.11 -8.39
C THR A 132 13.22 0.51 -9.75
N SER A 133 12.26 1.27 -10.27
CA SER A 133 12.45 2.12 -11.45
C SER A 133 11.73 3.45 -11.27
N ARG A 134 12.10 4.42 -12.10
CA ARG A 134 11.37 5.67 -12.30
C ARG A 134 10.63 5.62 -13.63
N GLY A 135 9.53 6.34 -13.70
CA GLY A 135 8.73 6.48 -14.91
C GLY A 135 7.39 5.74 -14.82
N PRO A 136 6.46 6.09 -15.73
CA PRO A 136 5.13 5.52 -15.75
C PRO A 136 5.14 4.10 -16.34
N VAL A 137 4.01 3.42 -16.16
CA VAL A 137 3.60 2.26 -16.95
C VAL A 137 2.33 2.60 -17.72
N ASP A 138 2.06 1.92 -18.82
CA ASP A 138 0.74 1.97 -19.44
C ASP A 138 -0.30 1.41 -18.44
N ILE A 139 -1.21 2.26 -18.00
CA ILE A 139 -2.18 1.94 -16.95
C ILE A 139 -3.13 0.83 -17.40
N GLY A 140 -3.54 0.84 -18.67
CA GLY A 140 -4.46 -0.17 -19.20
C GLY A 140 -3.80 -1.55 -19.21
N LEU A 141 -2.58 -1.63 -19.73
CA LEU A 141 -1.78 -2.86 -19.78
C LEU A 141 -1.43 -3.38 -18.38
N ALA A 142 -1.08 -2.48 -17.46
CA ALA A 142 -0.79 -2.85 -16.08
C ALA A 142 -2.03 -3.41 -15.37
N VAL A 143 -3.20 -2.80 -15.54
CA VAL A 143 -4.46 -3.30 -14.99
C VAL A 143 -4.83 -4.64 -15.62
N ASP A 144 -4.66 -4.83 -16.92
CA ASP A 144 -4.87 -6.12 -17.57
C ASP A 144 -4.00 -7.21 -16.98
N ASN A 145 -2.70 -6.93 -16.77
CA ASN A 145 -1.78 -7.87 -16.14
C ASN A 145 -2.19 -8.21 -14.69
N LEU A 146 -2.58 -7.20 -13.90
CA LEU A 146 -3.05 -7.41 -12.52
C LEU A 146 -4.32 -8.28 -12.48
N ILE A 147 -5.28 -8.02 -13.36
CA ILE A 147 -6.53 -8.80 -13.50
C ILE A 147 -6.24 -10.22 -13.95
N GLN A 148 -5.42 -10.40 -15.00
CA GLN A 148 -5.04 -11.72 -15.51
C GLN A 148 -4.33 -12.57 -14.45
N ARG A 149 -3.55 -11.92 -13.58
CA ARG A 149 -2.90 -12.56 -12.43
C ARG A 149 -3.82 -12.69 -11.22
N GLY A 150 -5.05 -12.20 -11.26
CA GLY A 150 -5.99 -12.28 -10.14
C GLY A 150 -5.58 -11.47 -8.90
N VAL A 151 -4.79 -10.41 -9.07
CA VAL A 151 -4.37 -9.56 -7.93
C VAL A 151 -5.55 -8.75 -7.42
N ASN A 152 -5.88 -8.91 -6.14
CA ASN A 152 -6.96 -8.19 -5.47
C ASN A 152 -6.48 -6.92 -4.75
N ILE A 153 -5.27 -6.95 -4.21
CA ILE A 153 -4.68 -5.84 -3.44
C ILE A 153 -3.28 -5.57 -3.97
N LEU A 154 -3.01 -4.33 -4.39
CA LEU A 154 -1.69 -3.88 -4.79
C LEU A 154 -1.16 -2.84 -3.80
N PHE A 155 -0.05 -3.15 -3.14
CA PHE A 155 0.68 -2.21 -2.29
C PHE A 155 1.73 -1.46 -3.11
N THR A 156 1.61 -0.13 -3.17
CA THR A 156 2.50 0.74 -3.95
C THR A 156 3.40 1.55 -3.02
N ILE A 157 4.68 1.18 -2.95
CA ILE A 157 5.66 1.80 -2.06
C ILE A 157 6.49 2.81 -2.86
N GLY A 158 6.32 4.10 -2.60
CA GLY A 158 7.00 5.12 -3.39
C GLY A 158 6.56 6.56 -3.06
N GLY A 159 7.17 7.54 -3.74
CA GLY A 159 6.85 8.96 -3.57
C GLY A 159 5.58 9.39 -4.30
N ASP A 160 5.36 10.69 -4.44
CA ASP A 160 4.15 11.26 -5.07
C ASP A 160 3.82 10.66 -6.45
N GLY A 161 4.79 10.57 -7.36
CA GLY A 161 4.57 9.97 -8.69
C GLY A 161 4.09 8.51 -8.62
N THR A 162 4.55 7.76 -7.61
CA THR A 162 4.06 6.41 -7.35
C THR A 162 2.61 6.43 -6.88
N GLN A 163 2.26 7.31 -5.96
CA GLN A 163 0.90 7.41 -5.42
C GLN A 163 -0.09 7.88 -6.50
N ARG A 164 0.29 8.83 -7.36
CA ARG A 164 -0.50 9.22 -8.54
C ARG A 164 -0.72 8.06 -9.50
N GLY A 165 0.32 7.28 -9.81
CA GLY A 165 0.19 6.07 -10.63
C GLY A 165 -0.72 5.01 -9.98
N GLY A 166 -0.63 4.84 -8.66
CA GLY A 166 -1.48 3.91 -7.91
C GLY A 166 -2.96 4.30 -7.96
N ASN A 167 -3.25 5.59 -7.82
CA ASN A 167 -4.60 6.11 -8.00
C ASN A 167 -5.12 5.89 -9.43
N ALA A 168 -4.29 6.07 -10.46
CA ALA A 168 -4.67 5.80 -11.84
C ALA A 168 -4.99 4.31 -12.07
N LEU A 169 -4.19 3.39 -11.51
CA LEU A 169 -4.47 1.95 -11.55
C LEU A 169 -5.82 1.60 -10.88
N PHE A 170 -6.08 2.20 -9.71
CA PHE A 170 -7.34 2.02 -8.99
C PHE A 170 -8.53 2.51 -9.82
N GLN A 171 -8.47 3.73 -10.35
CA GLN A 171 -9.54 4.33 -11.15
C GLN A 171 -9.83 3.50 -12.41
N GLU A 172 -8.79 3.01 -13.08
CA GLU A 172 -8.95 2.20 -14.29
C GLU A 172 -9.55 0.82 -13.97
N ALA A 173 -9.11 0.15 -12.90
CA ALA A 173 -9.72 -1.10 -12.46
C ALA A 173 -11.19 -0.91 -12.06
N GLN A 174 -11.50 0.19 -11.35
CA GLN A 174 -12.87 0.55 -10.99
C GLN A 174 -13.74 0.81 -12.22
N ARG A 175 -13.22 1.53 -13.23
CA ARG A 175 -13.91 1.75 -14.52
C ARG A 175 -14.25 0.45 -15.23
N ARG A 176 -13.39 -0.58 -15.09
CA ARG A 176 -13.61 -1.93 -15.62
C ARG A 176 -14.49 -2.82 -14.74
N GLY A 177 -14.96 -2.31 -13.60
CA GLY A 177 -15.77 -3.08 -12.65
C GLY A 177 -14.99 -4.18 -11.91
N HIS A 178 -13.65 -4.12 -11.92
CA HIS A 178 -12.81 -5.09 -11.23
C HIS A 178 -12.48 -4.60 -9.81
N PRO A 179 -12.73 -5.40 -8.76
CA PRO A 179 -12.42 -5.03 -7.39
C PRO A 179 -10.92 -5.15 -7.11
N LEU A 180 -10.16 -4.11 -7.44
CA LEU A 180 -8.74 -3.95 -7.08
C LEU A 180 -8.59 -2.88 -6.00
N ALA A 181 -8.07 -3.23 -4.83
CA ALA A 181 -7.60 -2.26 -3.86
C ALA A 181 -6.17 -1.84 -4.21
N VAL A 182 -5.90 -0.53 -4.29
CA VAL A 182 -4.53 -0.01 -4.38
C VAL A 182 -4.22 0.75 -3.09
N VAL A 183 -3.24 0.26 -2.34
CA VAL A 183 -2.86 0.80 -1.03
C VAL A 183 -1.48 1.44 -1.14
N GLY A 184 -1.47 2.77 -1.04
CA GLY A 184 -0.25 3.56 -1.07
C GLY A 184 0.53 3.54 0.23
N ILE A 185 1.84 3.27 0.16
CA ILE A 185 2.77 3.43 1.28
C ILE A 185 3.76 4.56 0.91
N PRO A 186 3.55 5.79 1.40
CA PRO A 186 4.32 6.94 0.97
C PRO A 186 5.78 6.84 1.43
N LYS A 187 6.69 6.98 0.46
CA LYS A 187 8.15 6.90 0.64
C LYS A 187 8.79 8.21 0.22
N THR A 188 9.27 8.96 1.20
CA THR A 188 10.10 10.15 1.03
C THR A 188 11.14 10.19 2.15
N ILE A 189 12.39 10.51 1.79
CA ILE A 189 13.46 10.72 2.76
C ILE A 189 13.40 12.14 3.34
N ASP A 190 12.64 13.04 2.71
CA ASP A 190 12.59 14.47 3.03
C ASP A 190 11.53 14.80 4.09
N ASN A 191 10.71 13.82 4.49
CA ASN A 191 9.62 13.95 5.46
C ASN A 191 8.60 15.05 5.10
N ASP A 192 8.26 15.15 3.83
CA ASP A 192 7.46 16.22 3.23
C ASP A 192 6.01 15.80 2.89
N VAL A 193 5.50 14.76 3.53
CA VAL A 193 4.09 14.33 3.34
C VAL A 193 3.19 15.14 4.26
N ALA A 194 2.25 15.88 3.67
CA ALA A 194 1.25 16.64 4.42
C ALA A 194 0.50 15.75 5.43
N PHE A 195 0.23 16.30 6.61
CA PHE A 195 -0.45 15.62 7.73
C PHE A 195 0.27 14.39 8.31
N VAL A 196 1.52 14.13 7.89
CA VAL A 196 2.37 13.07 8.43
C VAL A 196 3.54 13.71 9.16
N SER A 197 3.71 13.40 10.45
CA SER A 197 4.82 13.94 11.25
C SER A 197 6.15 13.26 10.95
N ARG A 198 6.13 12.00 10.48
CA ARG A 198 7.33 11.22 10.18
C ARG A 198 7.10 10.19 9.09
N THR A 199 7.97 10.18 8.08
CA THR A 199 8.10 9.13 7.07
C THR A 199 9.24 8.18 7.40
N PHE A 200 9.15 6.94 6.91
CA PHE A 200 10.21 5.96 7.12
C PHE A 200 11.47 6.34 6.33
N GLY A 201 12.64 6.00 6.89
CA GLY A 201 13.95 6.31 6.31
C GLY A 201 14.50 7.70 6.62
N TYR A 202 13.65 8.68 6.99
CA TYR A 202 14.09 10.02 7.38
C TYR A 202 15.13 10.00 8.51
N LEU A 203 14.83 9.36 9.64
CA LEU A 203 15.75 9.33 10.78
C LEU A 203 17.07 8.59 10.52
N THR A 204 17.10 7.67 9.56
CA THR A 204 18.34 6.98 9.19
C THR A 204 19.22 7.85 8.29
N ALA A 205 18.64 8.87 7.65
CA ALA A 205 19.34 9.78 6.76
C ALA A 205 20.02 10.96 7.48
N VAL A 206 19.56 11.28 8.69
CA VAL A 206 20.09 12.33 9.58
C VAL A 206 21.28 11.81 10.37
#